data_AF-A0A2H3H0Q3-F1
#
_entry.id   AF-A0A2H3H0Q3-F1
#
_cell.length_a   1.000
_cell.length_b   1.000
_cell.length_c   1.000
_cell.angle_alpha   90.00
_cell.angle_beta   90.00
_cell.angle_gamma   90.00
#
_symmetry.space_group_name_H-M   'P 1'
#
loop_
_entity.id
_entity.type
_entity.pdbx_description
1 polymer ?
#
loop_
_entity_poly.entity_id
_entity_poly.type
_entity_poly.pdbx_seq_one_letter_code
_entity_poly.pdbx_strand_id
1 'polypeptide(L)'
;MKFSAATLLAAAASVSAATSVFEVKDFTASCIAHSTFCDYEFKVIQPHSMETWEHAVVCNARAQSTDYTLPDIKDGKCKDSSRTFTVTRGDKGLLVKISQPVSPKSNTVGEHFIPNSLLFQSEVPNAEVQMYNGPKDFEFTQSS
;
A
#
# COMPACT_ATOMS: atom_id res chain seq x y z
N MET A 1 54.44 19.25 -11.13
CA MET A 1 53.05 19.24 -10.63
C MET A 1 52.51 17.83 -10.86
N LYS A 2 52.04 17.13 -9.83
CA LYS A 2 51.42 15.80 -9.95
C LYS A 2 49.95 15.97 -9.55
N PHE A 3 49.05 15.87 -10.51
CA PHE A 3 47.61 15.83 -10.24
C PHE A 3 47.16 14.38 -10.30
N SER A 4 46.80 13.83 -9.14
CA SER A 4 46.23 12.49 -9.03
C SER A 4 44.77 12.53 -9.47
N ALA A 5 44.44 11.82 -10.55
CA ALA A 5 43.08 11.64 -11.01
C ALA A 5 42.39 10.57 -10.15
N ALA A 6 41.44 10.98 -9.30
CA ALA A 6 40.53 10.07 -8.63
C ALA A 6 39.32 9.85 -9.56
N THR A 7 39.27 8.70 -10.23
CA THR A 7 38.10 8.23 -10.96
C THR A 7 37.05 7.74 -9.97
N LEU A 8 35.97 8.49 -9.81
CA LEU A 8 34.76 8.06 -9.09
C LEU A 8 34.02 7.03 -9.94
N LEU A 9 33.99 5.76 -9.51
CA LEU A 9 33.07 4.78 -10.05
C LEU A 9 31.65 5.12 -9.55
N ALA A 10 30.85 5.70 -10.42
CA ALA A 10 29.41 5.80 -10.19
C ALA A 10 28.80 4.40 -10.37
N ALA A 11 28.40 3.77 -9.26
CA ALA A 11 27.57 2.57 -9.30
C ALA A 11 26.18 2.99 -9.79
N ALA A 12 25.89 2.79 -11.06
CA ALA A 12 24.53 2.88 -11.59
C ALA A 12 23.74 1.70 -11.02
N ALA A 13 22.97 1.94 -9.96
CA ALA A 13 21.91 1.04 -9.56
C ALA A 13 20.88 0.99 -10.69
N SER A 14 20.90 -0.09 -11.46
CA SER A 14 19.85 -0.39 -12.43
C SER A 14 18.54 -0.59 -11.67
N VAL A 15 17.71 0.45 -11.62
CA VAL A 15 16.30 0.32 -11.26
C VAL A 15 15.66 -0.50 -12.37
N SER A 16 15.60 -1.82 -12.19
CA SER A 16 14.65 -2.66 -12.92
C SER A 16 13.29 -2.00 -12.72
N ALA A 17 12.67 -1.48 -13.79
CA ALA A 17 11.31 -0.98 -13.71
C ALA A 17 10.44 -2.12 -13.17
N ALA A 18 9.99 -2.01 -11.93
CA ALA A 18 9.23 -3.06 -11.29
C ALA A 18 7.89 -3.18 -12.04
N THR A 19 7.58 -4.36 -12.55
CA THR A 19 6.36 -4.59 -13.32
C THR A 19 5.15 -4.42 -12.41
N SER A 20 4.27 -3.46 -12.75
CA SER A 20 2.96 -3.33 -12.13
C SER A 20 2.14 -4.59 -12.37
N VAL A 21 1.61 -5.16 -11.30
CA VAL A 21 0.73 -6.34 -11.34
C VAL A 21 -0.69 -6.02 -10.92
N PHE A 22 -0.90 -4.87 -10.30
CA PHE A 22 -2.22 -4.30 -10.03
C PHE A 22 -2.17 -2.77 -10.04
N GLU A 23 -3.26 -2.15 -10.47
CA GLU A 23 -3.47 -0.71 -10.36
C GLU A 23 -4.49 -0.43 -9.25
N VAL A 24 -4.21 0.59 -8.43
CA VAL A 24 -5.04 1.00 -7.29
C VAL A 24 -5.60 2.39 -7.54
N LYS A 25 -6.86 2.59 -7.13
CA LYS A 25 -7.51 3.91 -7.07
C LYS A 25 -8.29 4.09 -5.78
N ASP A 26 -8.55 5.36 -5.48
CA ASP A 26 -9.37 5.77 -4.34
C ASP A 26 -8.85 5.23 -3.00
N PHE A 27 -7.53 5.02 -2.87
CA PHE A 27 -6.96 4.53 -1.63
C PHE A 27 -7.20 5.52 -0.49
N THR A 28 -7.73 5.00 0.61
CA THR A 28 -7.93 5.73 1.87
C THR A 28 -7.53 4.85 3.04
N ALA A 29 -6.98 5.50 4.06
CA ALA A 29 -6.73 4.89 5.36
C ALA A 29 -6.89 5.94 6.44
N SER A 30 -7.72 5.67 7.45
CA SER A 30 -7.98 6.61 8.54
C SER A 30 -8.38 5.89 9.82
N CYS A 31 -7.86 6.34 10.96
CA CYS A 31 -8.47 6.04 12.24
C CYS A 31 -9.73 6.89 12.46
N ILE A 32 -10.72 6.34 13.16
CA ILE A 32 -12.01 6.98 13.40
C ILE A 32 -11.93 7.76 14.71
N ALA A 33 -12.25 9.05 14.67
CA ALA A 33 -12.29 9.91 15.84
C ALA A 33 -13.17 9.31 16.96
N HIS A 34 -12.68 9.34 18.20
CA HIS A 34 -13.35 8.77 19.37
C HIS A 34 -13.62 7.26 19.32
N SER A 35 -12.98 6.55 18.40
CA SER A 35 -13.03 5.11 18.28
C SER A 35 -11.63 4.52 18.35
N THR A 36 -11.54 3.24 18.71
CA THR A 36 -10.30 2.48 18.54
C THR A 36 -10.20 1.87 17.15
N PHE A 37 -11.18 2.04 16.27
CA PHE A 37 -11.15 1.46 14.93
C PHE A 37 -10.49 2.36 13.90
N CYS A 38 -9.81 1.72 12.94
CA CYS A 38 -9.30 2.35 11.74
C CYS A 38 -9.73 1.54 10.51
N ASP A 39 -9.95 2.26 9.42
CA ASP A 39 -10.43 1.74 8.15
C ASP A 39 -9.35 1.88 7.07
N TYR A 40 -9.34 0.90 6.18
CA TYR A 40 -8.62 0.91 4.92
C TYR A 40 -9.62 0.59 3.81
N GLU A 41 -9.57 1.34 2.72
CA GLU A 41 -10.39 1.08 1.54
C GLU A 41 -9.65 1.49 0.26
N PHE A 42 -9.78 0.68 -0.79
CA PHE A 42 -9.30 1.00 -2.12
C PHE A 42 -9.99 0.17 -3.18
N LYS A 43 -9.91 0.62 -4.43
CA LYS A 43 -10.31 -0.13 -5.62
C LYS A 43 -9.07 -0.66 -6.32
N VAL A 44 -9.18 -1.84 -6.92
CA VAL A 44 -8.06 -2.48 -7.61
C VAL A 44 -8.50 -3.16 -8.90
N ILE A 45 -7.66 -3.06 -9.91
CA ILE A 45 -7.75 -3.89 -11.12
C ILE A 45 -6.41 -4.58 -11.40
N GLN A 46 -6.45 -5.70 -12.10
CA GLN A 46 -5.28 -6.29 -12.72
C GLN A 46 -5.10 -5.69 -14.14
N PRO A 47 -4.01 -4.96 -14.42
CA PRO A 47 -3.77 -4.41 -15.75
C PRO A 47 -3.59 -5.54 -16.77
N HIS A 48 -3.89 -5.24 -18.04
CA HIS A 48 -3.84 -6.21 -19.15
C HIS A 48 -4.74 -7.45 -18.97
N SER A 49 -5.77 -7.33 -18.12
CA SER A 49 -6.85 -8.31 -18.00
C SER A 49 -8.14 -7.76 -18.64
N MET A 50 -9.26 -8.46 -18.42
CA MET A 50 -10.60 -7.98 -18.80
C MET A 50 -11.24 -7.07 -17.73
N GLU A 51 -10.53 -6.75 -16.65
CA GLU A 51 -11.04 -5.88 -15.60
C GLU A 51 -11.10 -4.42 -16.07
N THR A 52 -12.15 -3.73 -15.65
CA THR A 52 -12.37 -2.31 -15.96
C THR A 52 -12.55 -1.53 -14.67
N TRP A 53 -12.27 -0.22 -14.72
CA TRP A 53 -12.49 0.65 -13.57
C TRP A 53 -13.98 0.80 -13.19
N GLU A 54 -14.91 0.57 -14.12
CA GLU A 54 -16.36 0.56 -13.86
C GLU A 54 -16.77 -0.63 -12.96
N HIS A 55 -16.06 -1.76 -13.07
CA HIS A 55 -16.30 -2.97 -12.29
C HIS A 55 -15.08 -3.37 -11.45
N ALA A 56 -14.31 -2.38 -10.99
CA ALA A 56 -13.13 -2.62 -10.18
C ALA A 56 -13.48 -3.34 -8.88
N VAL A 57 -12.58 -4.20 -8.43
CA VAL A 57 -12.74 -4.92 -7.17
C VAL A 57 -12.50 -3.95 -6.01
N VAL A 58 -13.42 -3.90 -5.05
CA VAL A 58 -13.32 -3.06 -3.86
C VAL A 58 -12.72 -3.87 -2.72
N CYS A 59 -11.65 -3.39 -2.13
CA CYS A 59 -10.98 -3.99 -0.98
C CYS A 59 -11.12 -3.09 0.23
N ASN A 60 -11.60 -3.65 1.35
CA ASN A 60 -11.73 -2.91 2.58
C ASN A 60 -11.45 -3.77 3.81
N ALA A 61 -10.96 -3.15 4.88
CA ALA A 61 -10.78 -3.79 6.17
C ALA A 61 -10.91 -2.77 7.30
N ARG A 62 -11.39 -3.26 8.45
CA ARG A 62 -11.45 -2.51 9.70
C ARG A 62 -10.67 -3.27 10.77
N ALA A 63 -9.82 -2.57 11.51
CA ALA A 63 -9.06 -3.13 12.62
C ALA A 63 -8.98 -2.17 13.79
N GLN A 64 -8.73 -2.70 14.98
CA GLN A 64 -8.50 -1.88 16.17
C GLN A 64 -7.05 -1.40 16.22
N SER A 65 -6.88 -0.15 16.64
CA SER A 65 -5.63 0.50 16.98
C SER A 65 -5.61 0.79 18.47
N THR A 66 -4.47 0.51 19.10
CA THR A 66 -4.25 0.76 20.53
C THR A 66 -3.64 2.14 20.79
N ASP A 67 -3.11 2.79 19.77
CA ASP A 67 -2.36 4.05 19.85
C ASP A 67 -2.86 5.10 18.84
N TYR A 68 -4.03 4.86 18.24
CA TYR A 68 -4.63 5.70 17.20
C TYR A 68 -3.78 5.86 15.94
N THR A 69 -2.79 4.97 15.73
CA THR A 69 -2.07 4.83 14.48
C THR A 69 -2.71 3.77 13.59
N LEU A 70 -2.55 3.88 12.27
CA LEU A 70 -3.12 2.94 11.31
C LEU A 70 -2.57 1.51 11.55
N PRO A 71 -3.37 0.54 11.96
CA PRO A 71 -2.87 -0.74 12.46
C PRO A 71 -2.58 -1.75 11.35
N ASP A 72 -1.96 -2.87 11.70
CA ASP A 72 -1.83 -4.01 10.78
C ASP A 72 -3.19 -4.56 10.33
N ILE A 73 -3.24 -5.03 9.09
CA ILE A 73 -4.34 -5.84 8.55
C ILE A 73 -3.76 -7.20 8.17
N LYS A 74 -4.23 -8.27 8.82
CA LYS A 74 -3.74 -9.65 8.58
C LYS A 74 -4.54 -10.39 7.50
N ASP A 75 -5.83 -10.11 7.40
CA ASP A 75 -6.77 -10.87 6.56
C ASP A 75 -7.78 -9.97 5.84
N GLY A 76 -7.31 -8.86 5.27
CA GLY A 76 -8.13 -7.94 4.49
C GLY A 76 -8.77 -8.67 3.30
N LYS A 77 -10.03 -8.36 3.02
CA LYS A 77 -10.80 -9.01 1.95
C LYS A 77 -11.20 -8.01 0.88
N CYS A 78 -11.39 -8.53 -0.32
CA CYS A 78 -11.96 -7.77 -1.41
C CYS A 78 -13.33 -8.35 -1.77
N LYS A 79 -14.31 -7.46 -1.91
CA LYS A 79 -15.70 -7.82 -2.16
C LYS A 79 -15.83 -8.58 -3.48
N ASP A 80 -16.62 -9.65 -3.46
CA ASP A 80 -16.93 -10.49 -4.62
C ASP A 80 -15.67 -10.98 -5.37
N SER A 81 -14.56 -11.15 -4.66
CA SER A 81 -13.25 -11.51 -5.21
C SER A 81 -12.52 -12.51 -4.32
N SER A 82 -11.64 -13.32 -4.92
CA SER A 82 -10.71 -14.19 -4.19
C SER A 82 -9.48 -13.45 -3.66
N ARG A 83 -9.35 -12.15 -3.99
CA ARG A 83 -8.24 -11.31 -3.55
C ARG A 83 -8.29 -11.06 -2.05
N THR A 84 -7.11 -11.10 -1.45
CA THR A 84 -6.89 -10.67 -0.07
C THR A 84 -5.82 -9.60 -0.03
N PHE A 85 -5.82 -8.79 1.02
CA PHE A 85 -4.76 -7.82 1.25
C PHE A 85 -4.29 -7.81 2.69
N THR A 86 -3.05 -7.38 2.88
CA THR A 86 -2.46 -7.15 4.19
C THR A 86 -1.90 -5.74 4.26
N VAL A 87 -1.81 -5.24 5.47
CA VAL A 87 -1.08 -4.01 5.81
C VAL A 87 -0.15 -4.37 6.96
N THR A 88 1.13 -4.08 6.80
CA THR A 88 2.13 -4.30 7.84
C THR A 88 2.80 -2.98 8.17
N ARG A 89 2.68 -2.55 9.43
CA ARG A 89 3.37 -1.40 9.97
C ARG A 89 4.82 -1.73 10.28
N GLY A 90 5.71 -0.87 9.85
CA GLY A 90 7.12 -0.87 10.26
C GLY A 90 7.58 0.54 10.61
N ASP A 91 8.82 0.66 11.07
CA ASP A 91 9.38 1.92 11.56
C ASP A 91 9.37 3.05 10.52
N LYS A 92 9.39 2.69 9.23
CA LYS A 92 9.47 3.65 8.11
C LYS A 92 8.12 3.98 7.48
N GLY A 93 7.06 3.23 7.79
CA GLY A 93 5.78 3.35 7.08
C GLY A 93 4.92 2.09 7.11
N LEU A 94 4.00 2.00 6.15
CA LEU A 94 3.13 0.84 5.94
C LEU A 94 3.52 0.13 4.66
N LEU A 95 3.62 -1.20 4.72
CA LEU A 95 3.69 -2.05 3.54
C LEU A 95 2.31 -2.63 3.28
N VAL A 96 1.71 -2.25 2.15
CA VAL A 96 0.42 -2.78 1.70
C VAL A 96 0.69 -3.86 0.66
N LYS A 97 0.12 -5.05 0.85
CA LYS A 97 0.24 -6.17 -0.09
C LYS A 97 -1.13 -6.65 -0.52
N ILE A 98 -1.28 -6.97 -1.79
CA ILE A 98 -2.46 -7.68 -2.30
C ILE A 98 -2.02 -9.02 -2.88
N SER A 99 -2.84 -10.04 -2.70
CA SER A 99 -2.62 -11.40 -3.18
C SER A 99 -3.84 -11.88 -3.95
N GLN A 100 -3.63 -12.35 -5.17
CA GLN A 100 -4.64 -13.01 -5.99
C GLN A 100 -4.21 -14.45 -6.30
N PRO A 101 -5.01 -15.46 -5.95
CA PRO A 101 -4.75 -16.83 -6.39
C PRO A 101 -4.82 -16.95 -7.92
N VAL A 102 -3.77 -17.52 -8.52
CA VAL A 102 -3.71 -17.87 -9.95
C VAL A 102 -3.96 -19.36 -10.15
N SER A 103 -3.49 -20.17 -9.20
CA SER A 103 -3.75 -21.61 -9.13
C SER A 103 -3.86 -22.04 -7.67
N PRO A 104 -4.23 -23.30 -7.36
CA PRO A 104 -4.21 -23.79 -5.98
C PRO A 104 -2.83 -23.73 -5.29
N LYS A 105 -1.74 -23.49 -6.04
CA LYS A 105 -0.36 -23.48 -5.52
C LYS A 105 0.39 -22.18 -5.80
N SER A 106 -0.26 -21.17 -6.38
CA SER A 106 0.42 -19.93 -6.75
C SER A 106 -0.50 -18.72 -6.68
N ASN A 107 0.09 -17.59 -6.27
CA ASN A 107 -0.57 -16.30 -6.22
C ASN A 107 0.24 -15.27 -7.01
N THR A 108 -0.44 -14.34 -7.66
CA THR A 108 0.14 -13.04 -8.03
C THR A 108 0.11 -12.15 -6.79
N VAL A 109 1.26 -11.56 -6.44
CA VAL A 109 1.40 -10.72 -5.26
C VAL A 109 1.98 -9.38 -5.65
N GLY A 110 1.24 -8.31 -5.34
CA GLY A 110 1.68 -6.94 -5.54
C GLY A 110 1.88 -6.23 -4.21
N GLU A 111 2.84 -5.31 -4.14
CA GLU A 111 3.11 -4.52 -2.94
C GLU A 111 3.34 -3.03 -3.25
N HIS A 112 3.00 -2.18 -2.28
CA HIS A 112 3.25 -0.75 -2.30
C HIS A 112 3.66 -0.30 -0.90
N PHE A 113 4.71 0.52 -0.83
CA PHE A 113 5.20 1.07 0.42
C PHE A 113 4.72 2.52 0.59
N ILE A 114 4.02 2.77 1.70
CA ILE A 114 3.57 4.09 2.11
C ILE A 114 4.53 4.61 3.18
N PRO A 115 5.40 5.58 2.88
CA PRO A 115 6.31 6.16 3.87
C PRO A 115 5.54 6.96 4.94
N ASN A 116 6.12 7.06 6.13
CA ASN A 116 5.57 7.86 7.24
C ASN A 116 5.30 9.33 6.86
N SER A 117 6.02 9.90 5.89
CA SER A 117 5.78 11.26 5.42
C SER A 117 4.39 11.48 4.79
N LEU A 118 3.69 10.39 4.43
CA LEU A 118 2.32 10.43 3.92
C LEU A 118 1.28 10.09 5.01
N LEU A 119 1.73 9.83 6.24
CA LEU A 119 0.89 9.53 7.40
C LEU A 119 0.96 10.72 8.35
N PHE A 120 -0.17 11.30 8.69
CA PHE A 120 -0.21 12.46 9.59
C PHE A 120 -1.22 12.23 10.70
N GLN A 121 -0.97 12.84 11.85
CA GLN A 121 -1.96 12.94 12.92
C GLN A 121 -2.88 14.12 12.59
N SER A 122 -4.15 13.83 12.39
CA SER A 122 -5.18 14.84 12.19
C SER A 122 -5.71 15.26 13.55
N GLU A 123 -5.59 16.56 13.86
CA GLU A 123 -6.29 17.19 14.97
C GLU A 123 -7.71 17.51 14.51
N VAL A 124 -8.63 16.56 14.70
CA VAL A 124 -10.07 16.86 14.65
C VAL A 124 -10.47 17.45 16.00
N PRO A 125 -11.58 18.21 16.10
CA PRO A 125 -12.00 18.78 17.39
C PRO A 125 -12.10 17.69 18.46
N ASN A 126 -11.14 17.67 19.39
CA ASN A 126 -11.01 16.75 20.52
C ASN A 126 -10.57 15.30 20.21
N ALA A 127 -9.93 15.01 19.08
CA ALA A 127 -9.23 13.74 18.89
C ALA A 127 -8.00 13.89 17.98
N GLU A 128 -6.95 13.12 18.28
CA GLU A 128 -5.80 12.92 17.41
C GLU A 128 -5.93 11.54 16.77
N VAL A 129 -6.05 11.49 15.44
CA VAL A 129 -6.15 10.23 14.70
C VAL A 129 -5.22 10.22 13.51
N GLN A 130 -4.57 9.10 13.24
CA GLN A 130 -3.69 9.00 12.09
C GLN A 130 -4.50 8.78 10.80
N MET A 131 -4.10 9.50 9.76
CA MET A 131 -4.71 9.45 8.44
C MET A 131 -3.64 9.39 7.35
N TYR A 132 -3.99 8.80 6.21
CA TYR A 132 -3.20 8.85 4.98
C TYR A 132 -3.53 10.12 4.15
N ASN A 133 -2.50 10.82 3.68
CA ASN A 133 -2.63 12.02 2.82
C ASN A 133 -1.81 11.94 1.52
N GLY A 134 -1.47 10.74 1.08
CA GLY A 134 -0.71 10.55 -0.15
C GLY A 134 -1.57 10.43 -1.40
N PRO A 135 -0.95 10.11 -2.54
CA PRO A 135 -1.65 9.80 -3.78
C PRO A 135 -2.68 8.68 -3.59
N LYS A 136 -3.92 8.91 -4.00
CA LYS A 136 -4.96 7.87 -3.92
C LYS A 136 -4.84 6.80 -5.00
N ASP A 137 -4.04 7.09 -6.01
CA ASP A 137 -3.85 6.28 -7.19
C ASP A 137 -2.38 5.91 -7.28
N PHE A 138 -2.09 4.61 -7.33
CA PHE A 138 -0.73 4.07 -7.43
C PHE A 138 -0.75 2.65 -7.95
N GLU A 139 0.44 2.13 -8.24
CA GLU A 139 0.64 0.75 -8.69
C GLU A 139 1.12 -0.12 -7.54
N PHE A 140 0.65 -1.37 -7.53
CA PHE A 140 1.30 -2.44 -6.81
C PHE A 140 2.26 -3.16 -7.75
N THR A 141 3.52 -3.16 -7.36
CA THR A 141 4.58 -3.83 -8.13
C THR A 141 4.77 -5.25 -7.63
N GLN A 142 5.16 -6.17 -8.52
CA GLN A 142 5.41 -7.56 -8.18
C GLN A 142 6.37 -7.65 -6.97
N SER A 143 5.92 -8.33 -5.91
CA SER A 143 6.80 -8.64 -4.77
C SER A 143 7.96 -9.49 -5.30
N SER A 144 9.19 -9.04 -5.01
CA SER A 144 10.42 -9.81 -5.28
C SER A 144 10.53 -11.03 -4.37
#